data_AF-A0A239XCK5-F1
#
_entry.id   AF-A0A239XCK5-F1
#
_cell.length_a   1.000
_cell.length_b   1.000
_cell.length_c   1.000
_cell.angle_alpha   90.00
_cell.angle_beta   90.00
_cell.angle_gamma   90.00
#
_symmetry.space_group_name_H-M   'P 1'
#
loop_
_entity.id
_entity.type
_entity.pdbx_description
1 polymer ?
#
loop_
_entity_poly.entity_id
_entity_poly.type
_entity_poly.pdbx_seq_one_letter_code
_entity_poly.pdbx_strand_id
1 'polypeptide(L)' 'MTGISQNLRYLPHTLETRYHAVKTYRNGASVAFICRRYKVSKVSLMRWNKHFDARKNL' A
#
# COMPACT_ATOMS: atom_id res chain seq x y z
N MET A 1 -33.41 9.23 3.68
CA MET A 1 -32.10 8.67 3.33
C MET A 1 -31.34 8.43 4.63
N THR A 2 -31.34 7.21 5.13
CA THR A 2 -30.64 6.86 6.38
C THR A 2 -29.14 6.92 6.13
N GLY A 3 -28.48 7.91 6.75
CA GLY A 3 -27.04 8.08 6.68
C GLY A 3 -26.35 6.91 7.36
N ILE A 4 -25.91 5.93 6.56
CA ILE A 4 -25.06 4.85 7.05
C ILE A 4 -23.74 5.49 7.47
N SER A 5 -23.53 5.65 8.78
CA SER A 5 -22.23 6.06 9.32
C SER A 5 -21.21 4.98 8.94
N GLN A 6 -20.47 5.24 7.86
CA GLN A 6 -19.38 4.38 7.44
C GLN A 6 -18.32 4.55 8.54
N ASN A 7 -18.31 3.68 9.54
CA ASN A 7 -17.16 3.52 10.41
C ASN A 7 -16.05 2.92 9.54
N LEU A 8 -15.48 3.75 8.66
CA LEU A 8 -14.28 3.48 7.90
C LEU A 8 -13.22 3.31 8.97
N ARG A 9 -13.05 2.07 9.43
CA ARG A 9 -11.97 1.66 10.31
C ARG A 9 -10.68 1.94 9.55
N TYR A 10 -10.19 3.17 9.69
CA TYR A 10 -8.92 3.58 9.17
C TYR A 10 -7.88 2.82 9.98
N LEU A 11 -7.48 1.67 9.47
CA LEU A 11 -6.28 0.96 9.88
C LEU A 11 -5.17 1.58 9.06
N PRO A 12 -4.45 2.61 9.57
CA PRO A 12 -3.33 3.17 8.83
C PRO A 12 -2.32 2.05 8.61
N HIS A 13 -2.10 1.64 7.35
CA HIS A 13 -0.88 0.91 7.03
C HIS A 13 0.28 1.78 7.48
N THR A 14 1.08 1.28 8.42
CA THR A 14 2.24 1.99 8.95
C THR A 14 3.18 2.37 7.82
N LEU A 15 3.95 3.45 7.97
CA LEU A 15 4.91 3.88 6.95
C LEU A 15 5.88 2.75 6.60
N GLU A 16 6.31 1.97 7.58
CA GLU A 16 7.12 0.76 7.40
C GLU A 16 6.42 -0.27 6.50
N THR A 17 5.14 -0.58 6.77
CA THR A 17 4.36 -1.52 5.95
C THR A 17 4.31 -1.08 4.49
N ARG A 18 4.09 0.22 4.25
CA ARG A 18 4.06 0.78 2.88
C ARG A 18 5.43 0.68 2.21
N TYR A 19 6.49 1.06 2.92
CA TYR A 19 7.85 1.01 2.44
C TYR A 19 8.29 -0.42 2.09
N HIS A 20 8.08 -1.37 3.00
CA HIS A 20 8.43 -2.77 2.77
C HIS A 20 7.60 -3.40 1.65
N ALA A 21 6.30 -3.14 1.59
CA ALA A 21 5.45 -3.65 0.51
C ALA A 21 5.93 -3.17 -0.87
N VAL A 22 6.27 -1.89 -1.02
CA VAL A 22 6.79 -1.34 -2.28
C VAL A 22 8.22 -1.83 -2.57
N LYS A 23 9.10 -1.90 -1.56
CA LYS A 23 10.46 -2.45 -1.73
C LYS A 23 10.41 -3.89 -2.23
N THR A 24 9.57 -4.73 -1.64
CA THR A 24 9.37 -6.12 -2.06
C THR A 24 8.76 -6.22 -3.46
N TYR A 25 7.84 -5.31 -3.82
CA TYR A 25 7.32 -5.19 -5.19
C TYR A 25 8.43 -4.87 -6.21
N ARG A 26 9.28 -3.87 -5.93
CA ARG A 26 10.37 -3.48 -6.84
C ARG A 26 11.50 -4.52 -6.91
N ASN A 27 11.61 -5.40 -5.92
CA ASN A 27 12.50 -6.57 -5.95
C ASN A 27 11.96 -7.73 -6.82
N GLY A 28 10.80 -7.57 -7.48
CA GLY A 28 10.26 -8.56 -8.42
C GLY A 28 9.24 -9.53 -7.82
N ALA A 29 8.78 -9.32 -6.58
CA ALA A 29 7.75 -10.17 -6.00
C ALA A 29 6.37 -9.91 -6.62
N SER A 30 5.54 -10.96 -6.69
CA SER A 30 4.21 -10.85 -7.26
C SER A 30 3.26 -10.01 -6.39
N VAL A 31 2.38 -9.23 -7.06
CA VAL A 31 1.38 -8.39 -6.39
C VAL A 31 0.48 -9.21 -5.46
N ALA A 32 0.07 -10.41 -5.88
CA ALA A 32 -0.78 -11.29 -5.09
C ALA A 32 -0.11 -11.73 -3.77
N PHE A 33 1.19 -12.03 -3.83
CA PHE A 33 1.98 -12.36 -2.64
C PHE A 33 2.06 -11.19 -1.66
N ILE A 34 2.33 -9.99 -2.17
CA ILE A 34 2.46 -8.77 -1.35
C ILE A 34 1.14 -8.41 -0.68
N CYS A 35 0.02 -8.48 -1.42
CA CYS A 35 -1.31 -8.21 -0.88
C CYS A 35 -1.64 -9.14 0.29
N ARG A 36 -1.30 -10.43 0.18
CA ARG A 36 -1.50 -11.42 1.25
C ARG A 36 -0.58 -11.19 2.45
N ARG A 37 0.70 -10.89 2.20
CA ARG A 37 1.74 -10.70 3.24
C ARG A 37 1.48 -9.46 4.10
N TYR A 38 1.17 -8.33 3.46
CA TYR A 38 1.05 -7.05 4.16
C TYR A 38 -0.40 -6.64 4.45
N LYS A 39 -1.39 -7.47 4.07
CA LYS A 39 -2.83 -7.17 4.19
C LYS A 39 -3.17 -5.83 3.52
N VAL A 40 -2.63 -5.65 2.31
CA VAL A 40 -2.80 -4.45 1.49
C VAL A 40 -3.60 -4.79 0.24
N SER A 41 -4.36 -3.82 -0.26
CA SER A 41 -5.01 -3.97 -1.56
C SER A 41 -4.01 -3.71 -2.70
N LYS A 42 -4.25 -4.31 -3.86
CA LYS A 42 -3.51 -4.01 -5.09
C LYS A 42 -3.52 -2.51 -5.40
N VAL A 43 -4.66 -1.85 -5.25
CA VAL A 43 -4.81 -0.42 -5.53
C VAL A 43 -3.93 0.42 -4.60
N SER A 44 -3.92 0.11 -3.29
CA SER A 44 -3.05 0.78 -2.32
C SER A 44 -1.57 0.61 -2.67
N LEU A 45 -1.16 -0.62 -2.99
CA LEU A 45 0.21 -0.92 -3.40
C LEU A 45 0.64 -0.10 -4.64
N MET A 46 -0.20 -0.06 -5.68
CA MET A 46 0.11 0.69 -6.90
C MET A 46 0.18 2.20 -6.65
N ARG A 47 -0.68 2.74 -5.78
CA ARG A 47 -0.60 4.15 -5.34
C ARG A 47 0.74 4.43 -4.67
N TRP A 48 1.14 3.62 -3.70
CA TRP A 48 2.42 3.81 -3.01
C TRP A 48 3.62 3.63 -3.95
N ASN A 49 3.57 2.66 -4.86
CA ASN A 49 4.62 2.46 -5.84
C ASN A 49 4.79 3.67 -6.77
N LYS A 50 3.69 4.31 -7.19
CA LYS A 50 3.74 5.56 -7.98
C LYS A 50 4.43 6.71 -7.21
N HIS A 51 4.20 6.80 -5.90
CA HIS A 51 4.81 7.84 -5.05
C HIS A 51 6.24 7.51 -4.58
N PHE A 52 6.71 6.28 -4.77
CA PHE A 52 8.01 5.82 -4.26
C PHE A 52 9.21 6.40 -5.03
N ASP A 53 9.02 6.92 -6.25
CA ASP A 53 10.09 7.38 -7.14
C ASP A 53 10.34 8.90 -7.14
N ALA A 54 9.95 9.62 -6.07
CA ALA A 54 10.17 11.06 -5.98
C ALA A 54 11.52 11.46 -5.35
N ARG A 55 12.40 10.51 -4.98
CA ARG A 55 13.70 10.79 -4.35
C ARG A 55 14.80 9.83 -4.82
N LYS A 56 15.23 10.01 -6.07
CA LYS A 56 16.59 9.66 -6.53
C LYS A 56 17.01 10.69 -7.57
N ASN A 57 17.40 11.88 -7.11
CA ASN A 57 18.13 12.90 -7.90
C ASN A 57 18.75 13.93 -6.92
N LEU A 58 19.68 13.48 -6.10
CA LEU A 58 20.81 14.30 -5.64
C LEU A 58 22.05 13.40 -5.58
#